data_AF-A0AA40AI66-F1
#
_entry.id   AF-A0AA40AI66-F1
#
_cell.length_a   1.000
_cell.length_b   1.000
_cell.length_c   1.000
_cell.angle_alpha   90.00
_cell.angle_beta   90.00
_cell.angle_gamma   90.00
#
_symmetry.space_group_name_H-M   'P 1'
#
loop_
_entity.id
_entity.type
_entity.pdbx_description
1 polymer ?
#
loop_
_entity_poly.entity_id
_entity_poly.type
_entity_poly.pdbx_seq_one_letter_code
_entity_poly.pdbx_strand_id
1 'polypeptide(L)'
;MSQQVVQSTLVFLARDGMYDTIKPYSLRFEPPDDSPRHNIRTEKPAVIHDARPSKPTPDEHGKIEGVYARELQAHLKELLEARHVRVIDYVVTDAVYPEWAYENVLVHHHPDQQWYYFSAMDTHETMLFKCADSDETTGGQCPHGAFPVPQSGTAVVQPRESVESRAFVVWAPLAKLPKETGALYGERG
;
A
#
# COMPACT_ATOMS: atom_id res chain seq x y z
N MET A 1 18.52 -16.33 11.60
CA MET A 1 18.09 -15.20 12.45
C MET A 1 16.57 -15.25 12.51
N SER A 2 15.93 -15.22 13.67
CA SER A 2 14.47 -15.36 13.77
C SER A 2 13.79 -14.13 13.19
N GLN A 3 12.95 -14.30 12.17
CA GLN A 3 12.02 -13.24 11.75
C GLN A 3 11.13 -12.87 12.94
N GLN A 4 11.04 -11.59 13.26
CA GLN A 4 10.12 -11.12 14.29
C GLN A 4 8.72 -11.07 13.67
N VAL A 5 7.82 -11.91 14.18
CA VAL A 5 6.43 -11.99 13.71
C VAL A 5 5.55 -11.17 14.65
N VAL A 6 4.71 -10.33 14.06
CA VAL A 6 3.72 -9.51 14.75
C VAL A 6 2.32 -10.02 14.40
N GLN A 7 1.61 -10.50 15.41
CA GLN A 7 0.18 -10.76 15.30
C GLN A 7 -0.56 -9.44 15.49
N SER A 8 -1.24 -8.98 14.43
CA SER A 8 -1.92 -7.69 14.45
C SER A 8 -3.15 -7.71 13.53
N THR A 9 -3.65 -6.54 13.21
CA THR A 9 -4.80 -6.36 12.35
C THR A 9 -4.52 -5.47 11.16
N LEU A 10 -4.95 -5.92 9.98
CA LEU A 10 -5.02 -5.12 8.76
C LEU A 10 -6.48 -5.01 8.33
N VAL A 11 -6.83 -3.92 7.66
CA VAL A 11 -8.19 -3.73 7.16
C VAL A 11 -8.34 -4.43 5.82
N PHE A 12 -9.00 -5.60 5.82
CA PHE A 12 -9.46 -6.28 4.61
C PHE A 12 -10.92 -5.98 4.35
N LEU A 13 -11.34 -5.99 3.10
CA LEU A 13 -12.77 -6.04 2.75
C LEU A 13 -13.32 -7.41 3.16
N ALA A 14 -14.32 -7.43 4.02
CA ALA A 14 -15.02 -8.67 4.37
C ALA A 14 -15.78 -9.20 3.14
N ARG A 15 -16.00 -10.50 3.03
CA ARG A 15 -16.89 -11.02 1.98
C ARG A 15 -18.34 -10.78 2.36
N ASP A 16 -19.12 -10.20 1.46
CA ASP A 16 -20.55 -9.92 1.68
C ASP A 16 -21.31 -10.01 0.35
N GLY A 17 -22.44 -10.74 0.33
CA GLY A 17 -23.28 -10.90 -0.87
C GLY A 17 -23.93 -9.59 -1.34
N MET A 18 -23.97 -8.55 -0.49
CA MET A 18 -24.36 -7.21 -0.90
C MET A 18 -23.50 -6.69 -2.05
N TYR A 19 -22.20 -7.06 -2.10
CA TYR A 19 -21.27 -6.59 -3.12
C TYR A 19 -21.55 -7.14 -4.52
N ASP A 20 -22.40 -8.18 -4.63
CA ASP A 20 -22.87 -8.71 -5.91
C ASP A 20 -23.91 -7.78 -6.58
N THR A 21 -24.52 -6.88 -5.81
CA THR A 21 -25.60 -5.99 -6.28
C THR A 21 -25.30 -4.51 -6.06
N ILE A 22 -24.49 -4.19 -5.05
CA ILE A 22 -24.13 -2.81 -4.68
C ILE A 22 -22.61 -2.73 -4.52
N LYS A 23 -21.96 -1.97 -5.40
CA LYS A 23 -20.50 -1.73 -5.33
C LYS A 23 -20.12 -1.17 -3.95
N PRO A 24 -19.00 -1.61 -3.34
CA PRO A 24 -18.55 -0.99 -2.10
C PRO A 24 -18.20 0.48 -2.30
N TYR A 25 -18.61 1.34 -1.36
CA TYR A 25 -18.35 2.77 -1.40
C TYR A 25 -18.04 3.34 -0.02
N SER A 26 -17.34 4.47 0.00
CA SER A 26 -17.13 5.32 1.18
C SER A 26 -17.31 6.79 0.80
N LEU A 27 -18.29 7.44 1.42
CA LEU A 27 -18.50 8.88 1.35
C LEU A 27 -17.54 9.59 2.30
N ARG A 28 -16.84 10.60 1.79
CA ARG A 28 -15.94 11.49 2.53
C ARG A 28 -16.66 12.76 3.04
N PHE A 29 -17.98 12.70 3.08
CA PHE A 29 -18.89 13.75 3.52
C PHE A 29 -20.12 13.13 4.21
N GLU A 30 -20.90 13.94 4.91
CA GLU A 30 -22.18 13.49 5.47
C GLU A 30 -23.21 13.40 4.34
N PRO A 31 -23.83 12.24 4.10
CA PRO A 31 -24.92 12.14 3.15
C PRO A 31 -26.08 13.08 3.53
N PRO A 32 -26.80 13.61 2.53
CA PRO A 32 -27.91 14.54 2.76
C PRO A 32 -29.18 13.84 3.29
N ASP A 33 -29.22 12.51 3.26
CA ASP A 33 -30.29 11.66 3.75
C ASP A 33 -29.77 10.66 4.79
N ASP A 34 -30.63 9.76 5.27
CA ASP A 34 -30.28 8.73 6.25
C ASP A 34 -29.43 7.57 5.65
N SER A 35 -28.92 7.73 4.43
CA SER A 35 -28.06 6.71 3.81
C SER A 35 -26.78 6.52 4.62
N PRO A 36 -26.24 5.30 4.70
CA PRO A 36 -24.98 5.09 5.40
C PRO A 36 -23.83 5.72 4.61
N ARG A 37 -22.91 6.35 5.35
CA ARG A 37 -21.65 6.92 4.81
C ARG A 37 -20.78 5.90 4.07
N HIS A 38 -20.91 4.61 4.37
CA HIS A 38 -20.25 3.53 3.63
C HIS A 38 -21.04 2.23 3.77
N ASN A 39 -20.87 1.31 2.82
CA ASN A 39 -21.34 -0.07 2.92
C ASN A 39 -20.18 -1.08 3.08
N ILE A 40 -18.96 -0.59 3.35
CA ILE A 40 -17.75 -1.40 3.55
C ILE A 40 -17.80 -2.10 4.91
N ARG A 41 -17.66 -3.43 4.88
CA ARG A 41 -17.43 -4.28 6.05
C ARG A 41 -15.98 -4.73 6.07
N THR A 42 -15.40 -4.83 7.26
CA THR A 42 -13.96 -5.11 7.39
C THR A 42 -13.68 -6.36 8.18
N GLU A 43 -12.74 -7.16 7.70
CA GLU A 43 -12.09 -8.22 8.45
C GLU A 43 -10.69 -7.77 8.84
N LYS A 44 -10.20 -8.31 9.96
CA LYS A 44 -9.02 -7.76 10.64
C LYS A 44 -7.83 -8.68 10.85
N PRO A 45 -7.88 -10.02 10.89
CA PRO A 45 -6.71 -10.79 11.31
C PRO A 45 -5.60 -10.74 10.25
N ALA A 46 -4.37 -10.41 10.66
CA ALA A 46 -3.19 -10.50 9.81
C ALA A 46 -1.94 -10.93 10.59
N VAL A 47 -1.15 -11.79 9.98
CA VAL A 47 0.22 -12.07 10.42
C VAL A 47 1.16 -11.17 9.63
N ILE A 48 1.96 -10.38 10.33
CA ILE A 48 2.83 -9.38 9.72
C ILE A 48 4.27 -9.66 10.15
N HIS A 49 5.18 -9.71 9.19
CA HIS A 49 6.57 -10.10 9.39
C HIS A 49 7.48 -8.86 9.36
N ASP A 50 8.40 -8.76 10.32
CA ASP A 50 9.44 -7.73 10.28
C ASP A 50 10.48 -8.09 9.22
N ALA A 51 10.57 -7.25 8.18
CA ALA A 51 11.52 -7.39 7.11
C ALA A 51 12.89 -6.78 7.45
N ARG A 52 13.07 -6.08 8.57
CA ARG A 52 14.37 -5.47 8.95
C ARG A 52 15.56 -6.44 8.92
N PRO A 53 15.44 -7.71 9.34
CA PRO A 53 16.56 -8.67 9.28
C PRO A 53 16.98 -9.05 7.85
N SER A 54 16.16 -8.77 6.83
CA SER A 54 16.43 -9.17 5.44
C SER A 54 17.69 -8.56 4.86
N LYS A 55 18.11 -7.37 5.35
CA LYS A 55 19.30 -6.61 4.92
C LYS A 55 19.65 -6.86 3.44
N PRO A 56 18.78 -6.44 2.49
CA PRO A 56 19.06 -6.62 1.08
C PRO A 56 20.40 -5.98 0.73
N THR A 57 21.23 -6.67 -0.05
CA THR A 57 22.57 -6.18 -0.41
C THR A 57 22.43 -5.14 -1.53
N PRO A 58 22.98 -3.92 -1.35
CA PRO A 58 23.04 -2.93 -2.43
C PRO A 58 23.92 -3.42 -3.58
N ASP A 59 23.61 -3.02 -4.81
CA ASP A 59 24.50 -3.21 -5.96
C ASP A 59 25.72 -2.26 -5.92
N GLU A 60 26.53 -2.34 -6.98
CA GLU A 60 27.79 -1.60 -7.16
C GLU A 60 27.63 -0.06 -7.26
N HIS A 61 26.43 0.45 -7.49
CA HIS A 61 26.10 1.87 -7.50
C HIS A 61 25.54 2.37 -6.15
N GLY A 62 25.57 1.55 -5.10
CA GLY A 62 25.00 1.90 -3.79
C GLY A 62 23.48 2.09 -3.83
N LYS A 63 22.85 1.61 -4.90
CA LYS A 63 21.40 1.44 -5.01
C LYS A 63 21.06 0.02 -4.54
N ILE A 64 19.79 -0.23 -4.27
CA ILE A 64 19.24 -1.57 -4.53
C ILE A 64 18.71 -1.43 -5.95
N GLU A 65 19.48 -1.84 -6.95
CA GLU A 65 19.36 -1.30 -8.31
C GLU A 65 17.99 -1.61 -8.85
N GLY A 66 17.27 -0.56 -9.23
CA GLY A 66 16.32 -0.63 -10.32
C GLY A 66 15.26 -1.69 -10.18
N VAL A 67 14.77 -1.96 -8.98
CA VAL A 67 13.68 -2.91 -8.84
C VAL A 67 12.37 -2.20 -9.13
N TYR A 68 12.01 -2.21 -10.41
CA TYR A 68 10.67 -2.69 -10.62
C TYR A 68 10.57 -4.13 -10.11
N ALA A 69 9.69 -4.37 -9.12
CA ALA A 69 9.61 -5.55 -8.26
C ALA A 69 9.33 -6.89 -8.96
N ARG A 70 10.30 -7.36 -9.74
CA ARG A 70 10.51 -8.79 -9.96
C ARG A 70 11.62 -9.34 -9.09
N GLU A 71 12.72 -8.62 -8.88
CA GLU A 71 13.89 -9.14 -8.15
C GLU A 71 13.81 -8.89 -6.64
N LEU A 72 13.38 -7.73 -6.15
CA LEU A 72 13.01 -7.58 -4.73
C LEU A 72 11.78 -8.42 -4.41
N GLN A 73 10.85 -8.55 -5.36
CA GLN A 73 9.73 -9.48 -5.20
C GLN A 73 10.22 -10.94 -5.20
N ALA A 74 11.19 -11.33 -6.04
CA ALA A 74 11.80 -12.66 -6.07
C ALA A 74 12.67 -12.90 -4.83
N HIS A 75 13.38 -11.88 -4.36
CA HIS A 75 14.23 -11.93 -3.18
C HIS A 75 13.36 -11.97 -1.93
N LEU A 76 12.30 -11.17 -1.80
CA LEU A 76 11.31 -11.30 -0.73
C LEU A 76 10.53 -12.64 -0.87
N LYS A 77 10.24 -13.13 -2.09
CA LYS A 77 9.66 -14.47 -2.33
C LYS A 77 10.59 -15.58 -1.88
N GLU A 78 11.89 -15.47 -2.14
CA GLU A 78 12.90 -16.49 -1.87
C GLU A 78 13.34 -16.44 -0.40
N LEU A 79 13.57 -15.24 0.12
CA LEU A 79 13.98 -14.97 1.49
C LEU A 79 12.85 -15.17 2.51
N LEU A 80 11.61 -14.88 2.12
CA LEU A 80 10.44 -14.93 3.02
C LEU A 80 9.45 -16.03 2.61
N GLU A 81 9.79 -16.85 1.62
CA GLU A 81 8.93 -17.91 1.07
C GLU A 81 7.55 -17.41 0.61
N ALA A 82 7.44 -16.11 0.30
CA ALA A 82 6.16 -15.47 0.06
C ALA A 82 5.57 -15.90 -1.29
N ARG A 83 4.64 -16.86 -1.28
CA ARG A 83 3.77 -17.09 -2.44
C ARG A 83 2.96 -15.83 -2.65
N HIS A 84 2.94 -15.30 -3.87
CA HIS A 84 2.26 -14.05 -4.17
C HIS A 84 0.89 -13.95 -3.51
N VAL A 85 0.58 -12.81 -2.93
CA VAL A 85 -0.75 -12.25 -3.14
C VAL A 85 -0.82 -12.02 -4.64
N ARG A 86 -1.44 -12.95 -5.37
CA ARG A 86 -2.07 -12.50 -6.59
C ARG A 86 -3.09 -11.49 -6.10
N VAL A 87 -3.06 -10.28 -6.63
CA VAL A 87 -4.20 -9.35 -6.52
C VAL A 87 -5.31 -9.93 -7.43
N ILE A 88 -5.75 -11.15 -7.10
CA ILE A 88 -6.89 -11.86 -7.70
C ILE A 88 -8.13 -11.70 -6.84
N ASP A 89 -7.97 -11.27 -5.59
CA ASP A 89 -9.04 -11.24 -4.61
C ASP A 89 -9.20 -9.82 -4.09
N TYR A 90 -9.63 -8.95 -4.99
CA TYR A 90 -9.88 -7.55 -4.72
C TYR A 90 -11.23 -7.13 -5.31
N VAL A 91 -11.75 -6.03 -4.77
CA VAL A 91 -12.96 -5.41 -5.26
C VAL A 91 -12.66 -3.94 -5.54
N VAL A 92 -13.13 -3.45 -6.68
CA VAL A 92 -13.10 -2.02 -7.00
C VAL A 92 -14.16 -1.32 -6.14
N THR A 93 -13.76 -0.25 -5.48
CA THR A 93 -14.56 0.49 -4.50
C THR A 93 -14.53 1.97 -4.79
N ASP A 94 -15.60 2.68 -4.47
CA ASP A 94 -15.65 4.12 -4.72
C ASP A 94 -15.29 4.93 -3.47
N ALA A 95 -14.34 5.85 -3.62
CA ALA A 95 -14.10 6.91 -2.67
C ALA A 95 -14.74 8.19 -3.20
N VAL A 96 -15.83 8.62 -2.56
CA VAL A 96 -16.69 9.70 -3.05
C VAL A 96 -16.51 10.93 -2.17
N TYR A 97 -16.09 12.03 -2.77
CA TYR A 97 -16.04 13.38 -2.19
C TYR A 97 -17.25 14.17 -2.69
N PRO A 98 -17.57 15.34 -2.10
CA PRO A 98 -18.78 16.06 -2.47
C PRO A 98 -18.84 16.42 -3.97
N GLU A 99 -17.71 16.74 -4.59
CA GLU A 99 -17.65 17.19 -5.98
C GLU A 99 -17.02 16.18 -6.95
N TRP A 100 -16.35 15.14 -6.46
CA TRP A 100 -15.62 14.19 -7.30
C TRP A 100 -15.52 12.82 -6.64
N ALA A 101 -15.28 11.78 -7.43
CA ALA A 101 -15.03 10.44 -6.93
C ALA A 101 -13.84 9.83 -7.66
N TYR A 102 -13.21 8.86 -7.02
CA TYR A 102 -12.22 8.02 -7.67
C TYR A 102 -12.38 6.56 -7.27
N GLU A 103 -11.92 5.68 -8.15
CA GLU A 103 -11.89 4.25 -7.88
C GLU A 103 -10.67 3.88 -7.05
N ASN A 104 -10.94 3.27 -5.90
CA ASN A 104 -9.96 2.61 -5.06
C ASN A 104 -10.10 1.09 -5.18
N VAL A 105 -9.11 0.35 -4.72
CA VAL A 105 -9.16 -1.11 -4.67
C VAL A 105 -9.02 -1.55 -3.22
N LEU A 106 -9.95 -2.36 -2.74
CA LEU A 106 -9.84 -3.04 -1.45
C LEU A 106 -9.61 -4.53 -1.66
N VAL A 107 -8.75 -5.12 -0.82
CA VAL A 107 -8.39 -6.53 -0.91
C VAL A 107 -9.17 -7.36 0.10
N HIS A 108 -9.60 -8.54 -0.31
CA HIS A 108 -10.07 -9.56 0.60
C HIS A 108 -8.89 -10.20 1.33
N HIS A 109 -9.14 -10.76 2.51
CA HIS A 109 -8.15 -11.61 3.17
C HIS A 109 -7.98 -12.91 2.36
N HIS A 110 -6.73 -13.34 2.18
CA HIS A 110 -6.41 -14.61 1.54
C HIS A 110 -5.26 -15.29 2.29
N PRO A 111 -5.32 -16.61 2.57
CA PRO A 111 -4.30 -17.31 3.37
C PRO A 111 -2.90 -17.28 2.75
N ASP A 112 -2.80 -17.19 1.43
CA ASP A 112 -1.51 -17.02 0.74
C ASP A 112 -0.95 -15.60 0.86
N GLN A 113 -1.64 -14.67 1.52
CA GLN A 113 -1.11 -13.33 1.74
C GLN A 113 0.01 -13.31 2.76
N GLN A 114 1.05 -12.57 2.41
CA GLN A 114 2.21 -12.34 3.26
C GLN A 114 2.40 -10.84 3.40
N TRP A 115 2.35 -10.37 4.65
CA TRP A 115 2.42 -8.96 4.98
C TRP A 115 3.73 -8.65 5.67
N TYR A 116 4.36 -7.54 5.26
CA TYR A 116 5.67 -7.15 5.75
C TYR A 116 5.64 -5.71 6.22
N TYR A 117 6.44 -5.44 7.25
CA TYR A 117 6.74 -4.09 7.68
C TYR A 117 8.24 -3.96 7.94
N PHE A 118 8.71 -2.72 8.04
CA PHE A 118 10.10 -2.43 8.34
C PHE A 118 10.17 -1.73 9.71
N SER A 119 10.63 -2.46 10.73
CA SER A 119 10.68 -1.92 12.10
C SER A 119 11.71 -0.79 12.22
N ALA A 120 11.45 0.18 13.12
CA ALA A 120 12.37 1.29 13.42
C ALA A 120 12.83 2.11 12.19
N MET A 121 11.98 2.22 11.16
CA MET A 121 12.28 2.98 9.94
C MET A 121 12.57 4.45 10.29
N ASP A 122 13.74 4.95 9.92
CA ASP A 122 14.14 6.34 10.19
C ASP A 122 13.90 7.27 8.98
N THR A 123 14.12 8.58 9.17
CA THR A 123 13.83 9.61 8.16
C THR A 123 14.72 9.57 6.92
N HIS A 124 15.79 8.78 6.92
CA HIS A 124 16.70 8.57 5.78
C HIS A 124 16.35 7.30 5.00
N GLU A 125 15.33 6.55 5.44
CA GLU A 125 14.87 5.35 4.79
C GLU A 125 13.55 5.62 4.04
N THR A 126 13.37 4.98 2.89
CA THR A 126 12.12 5.04 2.13
C THR A 126 11.71 3.67 1.63
N MET A 127 10.40 3.44 1.51
CA MET A 127 9.85 2.27 0.85
C MET A 127 9.21 2.71 -0.46
N LEU A 128 9.57 2.05 -1.56
CA LEU A 128 8.97 2.29 -2.86
C LEU A 128 8.11 1.09 -3.25
N PHE A 129 6.84 1.37 -3.54
CA PHE A 129 5.92 0.39 -4.11
C PHE A 129 5.57 0.84 -5.52
N LYS A 130 5.59 -0.07 -6.48
CA LYS A 130 4.86 0.18 -7.72
C LYS A 130 3.41 -0.23 -7.51
N CYS A 131 2.51 0.64 -7.95
CA CYS A 131 1.06 0.44 -7.86
C CYS A 131 0.41 0.06 -9.20
N ALA A 132 1.02 0.45 -10.33
CA ALA A 132 0.55 0.11 -11.67
C ALA A 132 1.69 0.24 -12.71
N ASP A 133 1.57 -0.47 -13.83
CA ASP A 133 2.29 -0.23 -15.09
C ASP A 133 1.33 -0.37 -16.27
N SER A 134 1.64 0.31 -17.37
CA SER A 134 1.02 0.07 -18.66
C SER A 134 1.39 -1.30 -19.26
N ASP A 135 2.58 -1.81 -18.95
CA ASP A 135 3.00 -3.17 -19.27
C ASP A 135 2.55 -4.12 -18.14
N GLU A 136 1.36 -4.69 -18.33
CA GLU A 136 0.74 -5.61 -17.37
C GLU A 136 1.57 -6.88 -17.11
N THR A 137 2.53 -7.23 -17.97
CA THR A 137 3.40 -8.41 -17.79
C THR A 137 4.40 -8.23 -16.65
N THR A 138 4.60 -6.98 -16.25
CA THR A 138 5.61 -6.59 -15.29
C THR A 138 5.05 -6.82 -13.86
N GLY A 139 3.73 -6.70 -13.64
CA GLY A 139 3.06 -6.85 -12.33
C GLY A 139 2.87 -5.53 -11.57
N GLY A 140 3.17 -5.48 -10.27
CA GLY A 140 3.23 -4.21 -9.52
C GLY A 140 1.92 -3.78 -8.87
N GLN A 141 1.12 -4.72 -8.39
CA GLN A 141 0.00 -4.43 -7.50
C GLN A 141 0.44 -4.83 -6.08
N CYS A 142 0.85 -3.84 -5.28
CA CYS A 142 1.30 -4.05 -3.91
C CYS A 142 0.32 -3.39 -2.94
N PRO A 143 -0.66 -4.15 -2.39
CA PRO A 143 -1.53 -3.62 -1.36
C PRO A 143 -0.68 -3.26 -0.13
N HIS A 144 -0.96 -2.12 0.46
CA HIS A 144 -0.28 -1.63 1.65
C HIS A 144 -1.32 -0.93 2.54
N GLY A 145 -1.00 -0.82 3.82
CA GLY A 145 -1.89 -0.20 4.79
C GLY A 145 -1.22 -0.04 6.14
N ALA A 146 -1.89 0.69 7.02
CA ALA A 146 -1.48 0.82 8.41
C ALA A 146 -2.02 -0.36 9.24
N PHE A 147 -1.25 -0.76 10.24
CA PHE A 147 -1.64 -1.74 11.24
C PHE A 147 -1.14 -1.27 12.62
N PRO A 148 -1.81 -1.65 13.72
CA PRO A 148 -1.33 -1.35 15.05
C PRO A 148 -0.13 -2.24 15.40
N VAL A 149 1.01 -1.66 15.79
CA VAL A 149 2.10 -2.46 16.35
C VAL A 149 1.77 -2.77 17.81
N PRO A 150 1.74 -4.05 18.25
CA PRO A 150 1.53 -4.39 19.64
C PRO A 150 2.58 -3.70 20.52
N GLN A 151 2.12 -2.91 21.50
CA GLN A 151 3.02 -2.25 22.43
C GLN A 151 3.59 -3.28 23.41
N SER A 152 4.91 -3.43 23.43
CA SER A 152 5.61 -4.15 24.48
C SER A 152 5.92 -3.17 25.62
N GLY A 153 5.08 -3.13 26.65
CA GLY A 153 5.30 -2.33 27.87
C GLY A 153 4.15 -1.40 28.23
N THR A 154 4.35 -0.59 29.27
CA THR A 154 3.35 0.33 29.84
C THR A 154 3.44 1.77 29.31
N ALA A 155 4.46 2.06 28.47
CA ALA A 155 4.68 3.38 27.93
C ALA A 155 3.72 3.66 26.77
N VAL A 156 3.06 4.81 26.79
CA VAL A 156 2.27 5.31 25.66
C VAL A 156 3.23 5.71 24.55
N VAL A 157 3.26 4.94 23.47
CA VAL A 157 4.04 5.25 22.26
C VAL A 157 3.22 6.16 21.35
N GLN A 158 3.81 7.27 20.90
CA GLN A 158 3.16 8.15 19.92
C GLN A 158 2.94 7.42 18.59
N PRO A 159 1.82 7.65 17.88
CA PRO A 159 1.63 7.11 16.55
C PRO A 159 2.76 7.48 15.60
N ARG A 160 3.11 6.58 14.69
CA ARG A 160 4.07 6.87 13.62
C ARG A 160 3.49 7.94 12.71
N GLU A 161 4.30 8.96 12.44
CA GLU A 161 4.05 9.90 11.34
C GLU A 161 4.71 9.37 10.06
N SER A 162 3.99 9.41 8.94
CA SER A 162 4.47 8.97 7.64
C SER A 162 4.02 9.92 6.55
N VAL A 163 4.86 10.12 5.55
CA VAL A 163 4.54 10.85 4.32
C VAL A 163 4.47 9.84 3.18
N GLU A 164 3.33 9.78 2.49
CA GLU A 164 3.21 9.07 1.22
C GLU A 164 3.31 10.09 0.08
N SER A 165 4.11 9.78 -0.93
CA SER A 165 4.17 10.53 -2.18
C SER A 165 3.90 9.59 -3.35
N ARG A 166 3.12 10.06 -4.32
CA ARG A 166 2.79 9.32 -5.54
C ARG A 166 3.40 10.01 -6.74
N ALA A 167 4.17 9.26 -7.51
CA ALA A 167 4.74 9.71 -8.77
C ALA A 167 4.13 8.94 -9.94
N PHE A 168 3.89 9.65 -11.04
CA PHE A 168 3.53 9.05 -12.32
C PHE A 168 4.73 9.16 -13.25
N VAL A 169 5.17 8.02 -13.78
CA VAL A 169 6.26 7.97 -14.76
C VAL A 169 5.61 7.81 -16.13
N VAL A 170 5.79 8.82 -16.99
CA VAL A 170 5.20 8.84 -18.33
C VAL A 170 6.32 8.89 -19.34
N TRP A 171 6.31 7.95 -20.28
CA TRP A 171 7.13 8.07 -21.48
C TRP A 171 6.38 8.91 -22.52
N ALA A 172 6.86 10.12 -22.77
CA ALA A 172 6.32 11.00 -23.80
C ALA A 172 7.47 11.67 -24.58
N PRO A 173 7.29 11.94 -25.88
CA PRO A 173 8.23 12.77 -26.62
C PRO A 173 8.31 14.15 -25.95
N LEU A 174 9.49 14.50 -25.39
CA LEU A 174 9.71 15.75 -24.65
C LEU A 174 9.37 17.01 -25.45
N ALA A 175 9.35 16.93 -26.78
CA ALA A 175 8.95 18.05 -27.65
C ALA A 175 7.46 18.45 -27.49
N LYS A 176 6.61 17.60 -26.93
CA LYS A 176 5.16 17.84 -26.77
C LYS A 176 4.76 18.39 -25.39
N LEU A 177 5.64 18.33 -24.39
CA LEU A 177 5.38 18.89 -23.07
C LEU A 177 6.24 20.16 -22.94
N PRO A 178 5.64 21.35 -22.75
CA PRO A 178 6.44 22.53 -22.52
C PRO A 178 7.30 22.30 -21.27
N LYS A 179 8.60 22.63 -21.37
CA LYS A 179 9.49 22.68 -20.20
C LYS A 179 9.09 23.89 -19.34
N GLU A 180 7.96 23.81 -18.66
CA GLU A 180 7.61 24.78 -17.63
C GLU A 180 8.30 24.35 -16.34
N THR A 181 9.44 24.95 -16.06
CA THR A 181 9.96 25.08 -14.69
C THR A 181 9.13 26.14 -13.98
N GLY A 182 8.02 25.73 -13.37
CA GLY A 182 7.25 26.56 -12.45
C GLY A 182 7.84 26.55 -11.03
N ALA A 183 7.41 27.48 -10.19
CA ALA A 183 7.66 27.39 -8.75
C ALA A 183 7.02 26.10 -8.22
N LEU A 184 7.82 25.20 -7.67
CA LEU A 184 7.33 24.03 -6.93
C LEU A 184 6.30 24.51 -5.90
N TYR A 185 5.10 23.91 -5.91
CA TYR A 185 4.11 24.14 -4.87
C TYR A 185 4.74 23.86 -3.50
N GLY A 186 4.71 24.87 -2.63
CA GLY A 186 5.16 24.74 -1.24
C GLY A 186 6.37 25.61 -0.87
N GLU A 187 6.29 26.93 -1.06
CA GLU A 187 6.97 27.80 -0.11
C GLU A 187 6.22 27.69 1.22
N ARG A 188 6.87 27.12 2.24
CA ARG A 188 6.40 27.26 3.63
C ARG A 188 6.42 28.75 3.96
N GLY A 189 5.23 29.36 4.02
CA GLY A 189 5.03 30.60 4.76
C GLY A 189 5.24 30.40 6.26
#